data_AF-A0A7J9ZJP8-F1
#
_entry.id   AF-A0A7J9ZJP8-F1
#
_cell.length_a   1.000
_cell.length_b   1.000
_cell.length_c   1.000
_cell.angle_alpha   90.00
_cell.angle_beta   90.00
_cell.angle_gamma   90.00
#
_symmetry.space_group_name_H-M   'P 1'
#
loop_
_entity.id
_entity.type
_entity.pdbx_description
1 polymer ?
#
loop_
_entity_poly.entity_id
_entity_poly.type
_entity_poly.pdbx_seq_one_letter_code
_entity_poly.pdbx_strand_id
1 'polypeptide(L)'
;MRTFAVSLVAIAMLTIACGPTQVPLDSRPSDQGSGRDLAFSIAEQAKCERLEDLEVNSTNRWTFTCSASGHTFAIEVFSDTTGRDAATRRLRDRRAPFRAGPYYVVSEHTGSDAGARDTLATFPGDVAG
;
A
#
# COMPACT_ATOMS: atom_id res chain seq x y z
N MET A 1 23.86 -57.86 17.23
CA MET A 1 23.48 -56.76 18.14
C MET A 1 22.62 -55.79 17.34
N ARG A 2 21.43 -55.46 17.83
CA ARG A 2 20.35 -54.75 17.11
C ARG A 2 20.59 -53.24 17.13
N THR A 3 20.67 -52.62 15.95
CA THR A 3 20.71 -51.16 15.76
C THR A 3 19.29 -50.60 15.88
N PHE A 4 19.04 -49.76 16.88
CA PHE A 4 17.80 -49.00 17.01
C PHE A 4 17.96 -47.65 16.31
N ALA A 5 17.18 -47.41 15.25
CA ALA A 5 17.03 -46.11 14.62
C ALA A 5 16.05 -45.27 15.44
N VAL A 6 16.52 -44.14 15.97
CA VAL A 6 15.66 -43.13 16.62
C VAL A 6 15.35 -42.05 15.58
N SER A 7 14.16 -42.14 15.00
CA SER A 7 13.63 -41.09 14.11
C SER A 7 13.17 -39.91 14.95
N LEU A 8 13.92 -38.81 14.90
CA LEU A 8 13.54 -37.51 15.42
C LEU A 8 12.47 -36.89 14.50
N VAL A 9 11.20 -36.91 14.95
CA VAL A 9 10.11 -36.19 14.32
C VAL A 9 10.22 -34.72 14.73
N ALA A 10 10.74 -33.88 13.82
CA ALA A 10 10.72 -32.44 13.98
C ALA A 10 9.28 -31.94 13.73
N ILE A 11 8.55 -31.65 14.81
CA ILE A 11 7.26 -30.96 14.74
C ILE A 11 7.56 -29.49 14.44
N ALA A 12 7.47 -29.12 13.17
CA ALA A 12 7.51 -27.73 12.74
C ALA A 12 6.27 -27.01 13.31
N MET A 13 6.50 -26.18 14.34
CA MET A 13 5.48 -25.28 14.86
C MET A 13 5.14 -24.23 13.79
N LEU A 14 3.99 -24.38 13.15
CA LEU A 14 3.37 -23.32 12.37
C LEU A 14 2.88 -22.24 13.34
N THR A 15 3.72 -21.23 13.61
CA THR A 15 3.24 -19.99 14.22
C THR A 15 2.35 -19.31 13.19
N ILE A 16 1.05 -19.34 13.43
CA ILE A 16 0.05 -18.61 12.65
C ILE A 16 0.34 -17.13 12.90
N ALA A 17 1.09 -16.51 11.99
CA ALA A 17 1.23 -15.07 11.96
C ALA A 17 -0.12 -14.51 11.51
N CYS A 18 -0.98 -14.14 12.47
CA CYS A 18 -2.11 -13.24 12.24
C CYS A 18 -1.58 -11.82 11.99
N GLY A 19 -0.73 -11.67 10.97
CA GLY A 19 -0.40 -10.38 10.40
C GLY A 19 -1.42 -10.04 9.32
N PRO A 20 -1.63 -8.76 9.00
CA PRO A 20 -2.34 -8.38 7.79
C PRO A 20 -1.68 -9.11 6.61
N THR A 21 -2.47 -9.82 5.81
CA THR A 21 -1.98 -10.50 4.61
C THR A 21 -1.48 -9.42 3.66
N GLN A 22 -0.16 -9.20 3.63
CA GLN A 22 0.45 -8.30 2.65
C GLN A 22 0.19 -8.88 1.27
N VAL A 23 -0.58 -8.15 0.47
CA VAL A 23 -0.83 -8.53 -0.92
C VAL A 23 0.29 -7.95 -1.81
N PRO A 24 0.69 -8.65 -2.87
CA PRO A 24 1.66 -8.13 -3.83
C PRO A 24 1.22 -6.78 -4.40
N LEU A 25 2.15 -5.83 -4.55
CA LEU A 25 1.83 -4.47 -5.01
C LEU A 25 1.39 -4.38 -6.48
N ASP A 26 1.66 -5.44 -7.25
CA ASP A 26 1.22 -5.63 -8.63
C ASP A 26 -0.10 -6.42 -8.73
N SER A 27 -0.72 -6.75 -7.59
CA SER A 27 -2.03 -7.42 -7.56
C SER A 27 -3.09 -6.53 -8.15
N ARG A 28 -3.86 -7.08 -9.11
CA ARG A 28 -5.03 -6.43 -9.66
C ARG A 28 -6.22 -6.61 -8.72
N PRO A 29 -6.81 -5.52 -8.17
CA PRO A 29 -8.06 -5.63 -7.42
C PRO A 29 -9.19 -6.19 -8.27
N SER A 30 -9.91 -7.18 -7.74
CA SER A 30 -11.12 -7.76 -8.35
C SER A 30 -12.41 -7.24 -7.72
N ASP A 31 -12.32 -6.67 -6.53
CA ASP A 31 -13.42 -6.24 -5.68
C ASP A 31 -12.92 -5.23 -4.63
N GLN A 32 -13.83 -4.76 -3.78
CA GLN A 32 -13.50 -3.80 -2.73
C GLN A 32 -12.53 -4.37 -1.68
N GLY A 33 -12.62 -5.66 -1.35
CA GLY A 33 -11.80 -6.30 -0.32
C GLY A 33 -10.34 -6.37 -0.76
N SER A 34 -10.10 -6.91 -1.95
CA SER A 34 -8.78 -6.95 -2.57
C SER A 34 -8.18 -5.56 -2.82
N GLY A 35 -9.01 -4.57 -3.17
CA GLY A 35 -8.57 -3.17 -3.28
C GLY A 35 -8.14 -2.57 -1.94
N ARG A 36 -8.89 -2.88 -0.87
CA ARG A 36 -8.55 -2.47 0.49
C ARG A 36 -7.23 -3.11 0.94
N ASP A 37 -7.06 -4.40 0.78
CA ASP A 37 -5.84 -5.12 1.20
C ASP A 37 -4.60 -4.57 0.48
N LEU A 38 -4.74 -4.23 -0.81
CA LEU A 38 -3.69 -3.56 -1.57
C LEU A 38 -3.37 -2.17 -1.01
N ALA A 39 -4.38 -1.35 -0.70
CA ALA A 39 -4.18 -0.03 -0.11
C ALA A 39 -3.43 -0.11 1.24
N PHE A 40 -3.77 -1.07 2.09
CA PHE A 40 -3.05 -1.30 3.35
C PHE A 40 -1.60 -1.74 3.11
N SER A 41 -1.36 -2.65 2.17
CA SER A 41 0.00 -3.10 1.82
C SER A 41 0.89 -1.95 1.32
N ILE A 42 0.31 -1.02 0.56
CA ILE A 42 1.00 0.20 0.10
C ILE A 42 1.32 1.12 1.29
N ALA A 43 0.37 1.34 2.19
CA ALA A 43 0.53 2.22 3.34
C ALA A 43 1.54 1.67 4.37
N GLU A 44 1.57 0.36 4.60
CA GLU A 44 2.56 -0.29 5.48
C GLU A 44 4.00 -0.10 4.98
N GLN A 45 4.21 -0.12 3.67
CA GLN A 45 5.54 0.07 3.09
C GLN A 45 6.07 1.51 3.22
N ALA A 46 5.17 2.49 3.36
CA ALA A 46 5.53 3.90 3.46
C ALA A 46 6.22 4.29 4.79
N LYS A 47 6.43 3.34 5.70
CA LYS A 47 7.09 3.55 7.00
C LYS A 47 6.44 4.67 7.82
N CYS A 48 5.11 4.78 7.76
CA CYS A 48 4.36 5.82 8.46
C CYS A 48 4.31 5.68 9.99
N GLU A 49 4.94 4.63 10.54
CA GLU A 49 4.81 4.12 11.92
C GLU A 49 3.38 3.67 12.26
N ARG A 50 2.41 4.57 12.10
CA ARG A 50 0.98 4.35 12.26
C ARG A 50 0.19 5.15 11.22
N LEU A 51 -0.93 4.58 10.80
CA LEU A 51 -1.92 5.23 9.94
C LEU A 51 -2.98 5.86 10.84
N GLU A 52 -3.04 7.18 10.85
CA GLU A 52 -4.01 7.97 11.62
C GLU A 52 -5.15 8.45 10.70
N ASP A 53 -6.32 8.75 11.27
CA ASP A 53 -7.47 9.29 10.54
C ASP A 53 -7.80 8.54 9.24
N LEU A 54 -7.79 7.20 9.31
CA LEU A 54 -8.09 6.38 8.14
C LEU A 54 -9.56 6.55 7.76
N GLU A 55 -9.79 7.16 6.60
CA GLU A 55 -11.11 7.41 6.03
C GLU A 55 -11.30 6.65 4.71
N VAL A 56 -12.42 5.94 4.62
CA VAL A 56 -12.86 5.29 3.38
C VAL A 56 -13.72 6.27 2.60
N ASN A 57 -13.14 6.93 1.61
CA ASN A 57 -13.84 7.95 0.81
C ASN A 57 -14.76 7.33 -0.25
N SER A 58 -14.34 6.20 -0.83
CA SER A 58 -15.11 5.47 -1.83
C SER A 58 -14.64 4.01 -1.89
N THR A 59 -15.27 3.20 -2.73
CA THR A 59 -14.93 1.78 -2.92
C THR A 59 -13.45 1.54 -3.26
N ASN A 60 -12.78 2.52 -3.87
CA ASN A 60 -11.42 2.39 -4.37
C ASN A 60 -10.49 3.52 -3.90
N ARG A 61 -10.88 4.28 -2.86
CA ARG A 61 -10.09 5.40 -2.36
C ARG A 61 -10.08 5.47 -0.84
N TRP A 62 -8.89 5.54 -0.26
CA TRP A 62 -8.64 5.69 1.17
C TRP A 62 -7.77 6.90 1.43
N THR A 63 -8.06 7.66 2.48
CA THR A 63 -7.18 8.72 2.98
C THR A 63 -6.74 8.41 4.39
N PHE A 64 -5.53 8.82 4.74
CA PHE A 64 -4.99 8.66 6.09
C PHE A 64 -3.87 9.66 6.31
N THR A 65 -3.61 9.96 7.58
CA THR A 65 -2.47 10.76 8.02
C THR A 65 -1.32 9.85 8.41
N CYS A 66 -0.14 10.11 7.85
CA CYS A 66 1.08 9.38 8.16
C CYS A 66 1.66 9.91 9.47
N SER A 67 1.58 9.16 10.58
CA SER A 67 1.96 9.70 11.90
C SER A 67 3.42 10.17 12.00
N ALA A 68 4.32 9.51 11.26
CA ALA A 68 5.73 9.88 11.20
C ALA A 68 6.00 11.28 10.62
N SER A 69 5.09 11.81 9.80
CA SER A 69 5.27 13.11 9.13
C SER A 69 4.14 14.11 9.33
N GLY A 70 2.98 13.67 9.82
CA GLY A 70 1.79 14.50 9.97
C GLY A 70 1.08 14.85 8.65
N HIS A 71 1.54 14.33 7.51
CA HIS A 71 0.93 14.61 6.21
C HIS A 71 -0.17 13.61 5.88
N THR A 72 -1.26 14.09 5.27
CA THR A 72 -2.38 13.27 4.82
C THR A 72 -2.19 12.84 3.36
N PHE A 73 -2.32 11.55 3.10
CA PHE A 73 -2.21 10.94 1.77
C PHE A 73 -3.53 10.31 1.36
N ALA A 74 -3.70 10.15 0.05
CA ALA A 74 -4.76 9.37 -0.56
C ALA A 74 -4.15 8.22 -1.35
N ILE A 75 -4.66 7.01 -1.16
CA ILE A 75 -4.41 5.85 -2.00
C ILE A 75 -5.67 5.58 -2.81
N GLU A 76 -5.51 5.55 -4.12
CA GLU A 76 -6.55 5.20 -5.07
C GLU A 76 -6.13 3.92 -5.80
N VAL A 77 -6.98 2.89 -5.81
CA VAL A 77 -6.72 1.61 -6.50
C VAL A 77 -7.62 1.44 -7.71
N PHE A 78 -7.19 0.63 -8.67
CA PHE A 78 -7.84 0.52 -9.97
C PHE A 78 -7.89 -0.94 -10.42
N SER A 79 -9.04 -1.37 -10.98
CA SER A 79 -9.19 -2.70 -11.57
C SER A 79 -8.45 -2.88 -12.89
N ASP A 80 -7.98 -1.78 -13.49
CA ASP A 80 -7.26 -1.75 -14.76
C ASP A 80 -6.32 -0.56 -14.86
N THR A 81 -5.40 -0.62 -15.83
CA THR A 81 -4.41 0.43 -16.06
C THR A 81 -5.01 1.69 -16.67
N THR A 82 -6.16 1.60 -17.36
CA THR A 82 -6.81 2.75 -18.01
C THR A 82 -7.31 3.75 -16.98
N GLY A 83 -7.97 3.27 -15.93
CA GLY A 83 -8.42 4.09 -14.80
C GLY A 83 -7.23 4.74 -14.07
N ARG A 84 -6.18 3.94 -13.81
CA ARG A 84 -4.94 4.41 -13.20
C ARG A 84 -4.27 5.50 -14.05
N ASP A 85 -4.18 5.31 -15.36
CA ASP A 85 -3.58 6.28 -16.29
C ASP A 85 -4.42 7.56 -16.42
N ALA A 86 -5.74 7.47 -16.28
CA ALA A 86 -6.58 8.65 -16.18
C ALA A 86 -6.32 9.43 -14.88
N ALA A 87 -6.15 8.74 -13.74
CA ALA A 87 -5.85 9.39 -12.46
C ALA A 87 -4.47 10.07 -12.46
N THR A 88 -3.43 9.38 -12.96
CA THR A 88 -2.09 9.95 -13.07
C THR A 88 -2.06 11.19 -13.98
N ARG A 89 -2.75 11.18 -15.14
CA ARG A 89 -2.90 12.37 -15.98
C ARG A 89 -3.52 13.56 -15.22
N ARG A 90 -4.61 13.33 -14.48
CA ARG A 90 -5.26 14.38 -13.68
C ARG A 90 -4.36 14.96 -12.58
N LEU A 91 -3.43 14.16 -12.04
CA LEU A 91 -2.47 14.61 -11.03
C LEU A 91 -1.34 15.43 -11.67
N ARG A 92 -0.84 14.99 -12.83
CA ARG A 92 0.13 15.76 -13.64
C ARG A 92 -0.43 17.11 -14.07
N ASP A 93 -1.65 17.16 -14.58
CA ASP A 93 -2.31 18.40 -15.00
C ASP A 93 -2.42 19.42 -13.86
N ARG A 94 -2.57 18.92 -12.63
CA ARG A 94 -2.64 19.73 -11.40
C ARG A 94 -1.29 19.96 -10.73
N ARG A 95 -0.20 19.43 -11.30
CA ARG A 95 1.16 19.46 -10.75
C ARG A 95 1.22 18.90 -9.32
N ALA A 96 0.33 17.98 -8.98
CA ALA A 96 0.28 17.34 -7.69
C ALA A 96 1.37 16.25 -7.63
N PRO A 97 2.16 16.15 -6.56
CA PRO A 97 3.11 15.06 -6.41
C PRO A 97 2.37 13.74 -6.20
N PHE A 98 2.82 12.68 -6.89
CA PHE A 98 2.26 11.34 -6.74
C PHE A 98 3.27 10.23 -7.03
N ARG A 99 2.97 9.03 -6.53
CA ARG A 99 3.63 7.76 -6.86
C ARG A 99 2.60 6.83 -7.48
N ALA A 100 3.00 6.01 -8.44
CA ALA A 100 2.08 5.09 -9.10
C ALA A 100 2.70 3.71 -9.23
N GLY A 101 1.89 2.69 -8.98
CA GLY A 101 2.20 1.31 -9.35
C GLY A 101 1.33 0.83 -10.50
N PRO A 102 1.30 -0.49 -10.77
CA PRO A 102 0.51 -1.06 -11.85
C PRO A 102 -0.99 -0.71 -11.74
N TYR A 103 -1.55 -0.84 -10.52
CA TYR A 103 -2.98 -0.75 -10.22
C TYR A 103 -3.32 0.24 -9.11
N TYR A 104 -2.42 1.15 -8.75
CA TYR A 104 -2.68 2.14 -7.70
C TYR A 104 -1.96 3.46 -7.96
N VAL A 105 -2.44 4.50 -7.30
CA VAL A 105 -1.81 5.81 -7.20
C VAL A 105 -1.84 6.28 -5.75
N VAL A 106 -0.73 6.84 -5.28
CA VAL A 106 -0.64 7.55 -4.00
C VAL A 106 -0.38 9.01 -4.27
N SER A 107 -1.15 9.90 -3.66
CA SER A 107 -0.94 11.35 -3.75
C SER A 107 -1.13 12.00 -2.39
N GLU A 108 -0.55 13.19 -2.20
CA GLU A 108 -0.90 14.04 -1.07
C GLU A 108 -2.39 14.44 -1.14
N HIS A 109 -3.09 14.43 -0.01
CA HIS A 109 -4.51 14.77 0.07
C HIS A 109 -4.73 16.29 0.12
N THR A 110 -3.87 17.03 0.83
CA THR A 110 -4.03 18.46 1.11
C THR A 110 -2.76 19.24 0.75
N GLY A 111 -2.78 19.95 -0.38
CA GLY A 111 -1.70 20.88 -0.73
C GLY A 111 -0.49 20.20 -1.38
N SER A 112 0.58 20.98 -1.59
CA SER A 112 1.84 20.52 -2.15
C SER A 112 2.95 21.06 -1.28
N ASP A 113 3.06 20.50 -0.08
CA ASP A 113 4.11 20.89 0.86
C ASP A 113 5.41 20.14 0.53
N ALA A 114 6.55 20.82 0.71
CA ALA A 114 7.84 20.20 0.42
C ALA A 114 8.07 18.92 1.26
N GLY A 115 7.64 18.90 2.53
CA GLY A 115 7.74 17.73 3.41
C GLY A 115 6.86 16.55 2.99
N ALA A 116 5.76 16.83 2.28
CA ALA A 116 4.93 15.77 1.75
C ALA A 116 5.57 15.05 0.57
N ARG A 117 6.43 15.72 -0.23
CA ARG A 117 7.20 15.05 -1.28
C ARG A 117 8.21 14.06 -0.71
N ASP A 118 8.87 14.42 0.38
CA ASP A 118 9.85 13.54 1.04
C ASP A 118 9.17 12.31 1.64
N THR A 119 8.02 12.51 2.29
CA THR A 119 7.21 11.39 2.79
C THR A 119 6.66 10.57 1.63
N LEU A 120 6.16 11.20 0.58
CA LEU A 120 5.65 10.50 -0.60
C LEU A 120 6.73 9.63 -1.25
N ALA A 121 8.00 10.01 -1.17
CA ALA A 121 9.11 9.23 -1.69
C ALA A 121 9.30 7.87 -0.98
N THR A 122 8.75 7.69 0.24
CA THR A 122 8.79 6.42 0.97
C THR A 122 7.74 5.43 0.48
N PHE A 123 6.68 5.89 -0.19
CA PHE A 123 5.67 5.02 -0.76
C PHE A 123 6.23 4.22 -1.94
N PRO A 124 5.73 3.00 -2.19
CA PRO A 124 6.14 2.20 -3.33
C PRO A 124 5.63 2.76 -4.66
N GLY A 125 6.21 2.28 -5.76
CA GLY A 125 5.85 2.66 -7.13
C GLY A 125 6.78 3.72 -7.70
N ASP A 126 6.58 4.05 -8.97
CA ASP A 126 7.42 4.97 -9.71
C ASP A 126 7.00 6.42 -9.46
N VAL A 127 7.99 7.32 -9.52
CA VAL A 127 7.73 8.75 -9.61
C VAL A 127 7.19 9.03 -11.00
N ALA A 128 5.98 9.56 -11.07
CA ALA A 128 5.34 9.87 -12.33
C ALA A 128 5.04 11.37 -12.43
N GLY A 129 6.00 12.22 -12.05
CA GLY A 129 5.95 13.67 -12.24
C GLY A 129 5.91 14.06 -13.71
#